data_AF-A0A2S8IH57-F1
#
_entry.id   AF-A0A2S8IH57-F1
#
_cell.length_a   1.000
_cell.length_b   1.000
_cell.length_c   1.000
_cell.angle_alpha   90.00
_cell.angle_beta   90.00
_cell.angle_gamma   90.00
#
_symmetry.space_group_name_H-M   'P 1'
#
loop_
_entity.id
_entity.type
_entity.pdbx_description
1 polymer ?
#
loop_
_entity_poly.entity_id
_entity_poly.type
_entity_poly.pdbx_seq_one_letter_code
_entity_poly.pdbx_strand_id
1 'polypeptide(L)' 'MNASELFQQATEIASHCAFCFVSSNDASGQINSRVVEVLEIGKDLTIRFMTDSRTRKALEIRQGKTDQSVLPQHG' A
#
# COMPACT_ATOMS: atom_id res chain seq x y z
N MET A 1 -5.42 -18.15 -14.70
CA MET A 1 -5.32 -16.70 -14.92
C MET A 1 -3.89 -16.36 -15.30
N ASN A 2 -3.69 -15.55 -16.33
CA ASN A 2 -2.38 -15.01 -16.67
C ASN A 2 -2.12 -13.67 -15.93
N ALA A 3 -0.88 -13.19 -15.95
CA ALA A 3 -0.50 -11.96 -15.25
C ALA A 3 -1.29 -10.73 -15.71
N SER A 4 -1.63 -10.64 -17.01
CA SER A 4 -2.41 -9.53 -17.56
C SER A 4 -3.84 -9.52 -17.05
N GLU A 5 -4.47 -10.69 -16.93
CA GLU A 5 -5.81 -10.83 -16.35
C GLU A 5 -5.82 -10.43 -14.86
N LEU A 6 -4.81 -10.84 -14.10
CA LEU A 6 -4.65 -10.45 -12.69
C LEU A 6 -4.47 -8.93 -12.56
N PHE A 7 -3.64 -8.34 -13.42
CA PHE A 7 -3.38 -6.90 -13.41
C PHE A 7 -4.63 -6.09 -13.75
N GLN A 8 -5.40 -6.55 -14.74
CA GLN A 8 -6.66 -5.93 -15.13
C GLN A 8 -7.67 -5.96 -13.98
N GLN A 9 -7.82 -7.11 -13.31
CA GLN A 9 -8.70 -7.24 -12.15
C GLN A 9 -8.25 -6.37 -10.98
N ALA A 10 -6.95 -6.35 -10.68
CA ALA A 10 -6.42 -5.50 -9.60
C ALA A 10 -6.68 -4.01 -9.88
N THR A 11 -6.54 -3.58 -11.14
CA THR A 11 -6.84 -2.20 -11.56
C THR A 11 -8.31 -1.87 -11.39
N GLU A 12 -9.20 -2.77 -11.81
CA GLU A 12 -10.64 -2.61 -11.66
C GLU A 12 -11.03 -2.50 -10.17
N ILE A 13 -10.55 -3.42 -9.34
CA ILE A 13 -10.80 -3.41 -7.89
C ILE A 13 -10.31 -2.10 -7.26
N ALA A 14 -9.06 -1.72 -7.52
CA ALA A 14 -8.47 -0.52 -6.94
C ALA A 14 -9.24 0.74 -7.34
N SER A 15 -9.71 0.82 -8.60
CA SER A 15 -10.45 1.98 -9.12
C SER A 15 -11.76 2.29 -8.38
N HIS A 16 -12.30 1.31 -7.64
CA HIS A 16 -13.50 1.47 -6.82
C HIS A 16 -13.21 1.77 -5.33
N CYS A 17 -11.95 1.86 -4.94
CA CYS A 17 -11.56 2.10 -3.54
C CYS A 17 -11.33 3.59 -3.26
N ALA A 18 -12.21 4.20 -2.47
CA ALA A 18 -11.98 5.54 -1.92
C ALA A 18 -10.96 5.56 -0.76
N PHE A 19 -10.78 4.42 -0.08
CA PHE A 19 -9.88 4.26 1.06
C PHE A 19 -9.08 2.97 0.95
N CYS A 20 -7.88 2.97 1.52
CA CYS A 20 -7.07 1.75 1.66
C CYS A 20 -6.35 1.72 3.01
N PHE A 21 -5.80 0.56 3.37
CA PHE A 21 -4.95 0.40 4.54
C PHE A 21 -3.48 0.54 4.14
N VAL A 22 -2.75 1.38 4.88
CA VAL A 22 -1.28 1.42 4.81
C VAL A 22 -0.72 0.73 6.04
N SER A 23 -0.05 -0.40 5.81
CA SER A 23 0.54 -1.24 6.84
C SER A 23 2.06 -1.13 6.87
N SER A 24 2.64 -1.09 8.05
CA SER A 24 4.09 -1.10 8.31
C SER A 24 4.35 -1.91 9.56
N ASN A 25 5.56 -2.46 9.65
CA ASN A 25 6.01 -3.11 10.88
C ASN A 25 6.83 -2.12 11.69
N ASP A 26 6.59 -2.05 12.99
CA ASP A 26 7.43 -1.24 13.86
C ASP A 26 8.76 -1.94 14.20
N ALA A 27 9.58 -1.29 15.03
CA ALA A 27 10.88 -1.86 15.42
C ALA A 27 10.77 -3.19 16.20
N SER A 28 9.59 -3.51 16.74
CA SER A 28 9.30 -4.78 17.41
C SER A 28 8.62 -5.82 16.50
N GLY A 29 8.48 -5.52 15.21
CA GLY A 29 7.80 -6.39 14.25
C GLY A 29 6.28 -6.39 14.37
N GLN A 30 5.70 -5.46 15.15
CA GLN A 30 4.25 -5.36 15.29
C GLN A 30 3.66 -4.56 14.13
N ILE A 31 2.55 -5.06 13.58
CA ILE A 31 1.84 -4.40 12.48
C ILE A 31 1.18 -3.13 13.01
N ASN A 32 1.50 -2.00 12.38
CA ASN A 32 0.75 -0.76 12.49
C ASN A 32 -0.04 -0.56 11.20
N SER A 33 -1.37 -0.53 11.26
CA SER A 33 -2.22 -0.27 10.09
C SER A 33 -3.03 1.01 10.30
N ARG A 34 -3.15 1.81 9.23
CA ARG A 34 -3.96 3.04 9.21
C ARG A 34 -4.78 3.10 7.92
N VAL A 35 -6.01 3.56 8.04
CA VAL A 35 -6.85 3.90 6.89
C VAL A 35 -6.39 5.24 6.34
N VAL A 36 -6.24 5.33 5.02
CA VAL A 36 -5.95 6.56 4.28
C VAL A 36 -6.92 6.72 3.13
N GLU A 37 -7.20 7.97 2.76
CA GLU A 37 -7.95 8.30 1.55
C GLU A 37 -7.05 8.13 0.32
N VAL A 38 -7.59 7.50 -0.72
CA VAL A 38 -6.93 7.35 -2.02
C VAL A 38 -7.13 8.63 -2.82
N LEU A 39 -6.03 9.30 -3.16
CA LEU A 39 -6.06 10.52 -3.97
C LEU A 39 -5.88 10.25 -5.46
N GLU A 40 -5.09 9.22 -5.79
CA GLU A 40 -4.81 8.82 -7.17
C GLU A 40 -4.36 7.37 -7.21
N ILE A 41 -4.72 6.67 -8.30
CA ILE A 41 -4.23 5.35 -8.64
C ILE A 41 -3.54 5.47 -10.00
N GLY A 42 -2.22 5.22 -10.01
CA GLY A 42 -1.39 5.22 -11.21
C GLY A 42 -1.71 4.02 -12.11
N LYS A 43 -1.31 4.12 -13.38
CA LYS A 43 -1.47 3.04 -14.37
C LYS A 43 -0.68 1.78 -14.02
N ASP A 44 0.24 1.87 -13.07
CA ASP A 44 1.09 0.80 -12.54
C ASP A 44 0.63 0.33 -11.15
N LEU A 45 -0.61 0.65 -10.75
CA LEU A 45 -1.18 0.41 -9.42
C LEU A 45 -0.50 1.17 -8.27
N THR A 46 0.29 2.20 -8.57
CA THR A 46 0.80 3.11 -7.54
C THR A 46 -0.34 3.87 -6.89
N ILE A 47 -0.49 3.78 -5.57
CA ILE A 47 -1.51 4.51 -4.81
C ILE A 47 -0.88 5.76 -4.18
N ARG A 48 -1.47 6.93 -4.45
CA ARG A 48 -1.11 8.19 -3.80
C ARG A 48 -2.11 8.52 -2.69
N PHE A 49 -1.59 8.87 -1.53
CA PHE A 49 -2.37 9.30 -0.36
C PHE A 49 -1.64 10.42 0.38
N MET A 50 -2.34 11.10 1.29
CA MET A 50 -1.74 12.12 2.16
C MET A 50 -1.83 11.72 3.64
N THR A 51 -0.82 12.12 4.40
CA THR A 51 -0.79 11.96 5.86
C THR A 51 0.06 13.07 6.48
N ASP A 52 -0.22 13.42 7.74
CA ASP A 52 0.61 14.38 8.46
C ASP A 52 2.04 13.83 8.66
N SER A 53 3.04 14.66 8.38
CA SER A 53 4.45 14.28 8.41
C SER A 53 4.97 13.92 9.82
N ARG A 54 4.23 14.31 10.86
CA ARG A 54 4.51 14.00 12.27
C ARG A 54 3.85 12.70 12.72
N THR A 55 3.01 12.09 11.88
CA THR A 55 2.43 10.79 12.21
C THR A 55 3.52 9.73 12.34
N ARG A 56 3.31 8.79 13.26
CA ARG A 56 4.16 7.60 13.38
C ARG A 56 4.27 6.84 12.03
N LYS A 57 3.19 6.83 11.24
CA LYS A 57 3.15 6.21 9.90
C LYS A 57 4.14 6.88 8.94
N ALA A 58 4.18 8.21 8.90
CA ALA A 58 5.14 8.94 8.06
C ALA A 58 6.60 8.64 8.46
N LEU A 59 6.87 8.48 9.75
CA LEU A 59 8.20 8.08 10.24
C LEU A 59 8.56 6.65 9.80
N GLU A 60 7.64 5.70 9.93
CA GLU A 60 7.85 4.30 9.53
C GLU A 60 8.08 4.17 8.02
N ILE A 61 7.32 4.89 7.20
CA ILE A 61 7.50 4.94 5.73
C ILE A 61 8.88 5.50 5.38
N ARG A 62 9.30 6.61 5.99
CA ARG A 62 10.62 7.24 5.76
C ARG A 62 11.78 6.32 6.15
N GLN A 63 11.58 5.45 7.12
CA GLN A 63 12.57 4.45 7.55
C GLN A 63 12.56 3.19 6.67
N GLY A 64 11.70 3.12 5.64
CA GLY A 64 11.57 1.95 4.78
C GLY A 64 10.93 0.75 5.49
N LYS A 65 10.19 0.97 6.58
CA LYS A 65 9.54 -0.09 7.38
C LYS A 65 8.10 -0.37 6.95
N THR A 66 7.64 0.28 5.89
CA THR A 66 6.42 -0.12 5.20
C THR A 66 6.60 -1.52 4.66
N ASP A 67 5.64 -2.40 4.95
CA ASP A 67 5.49 -3.62 4.18
C ASP A 67 5.18 -3.16 2.76
N GLN A 68 6.21 -3.07 1.92
CA GLN A 68 6.01 -3.36 0.51
C GLN A 68 5.46 -4.78 0.55
N SER A 69 4.19 -4.97 0.20
CA SER A 69 3.70 -6.30 -0.10
C SER A 69 4.52 -6.82 -1.28
N VAL A 70 5.69 -7.36 -0.97
CA VAL A 70 6.49 -8.19 -1.85
C VAL A 70 5.55 -9.34 -2.14
N LEU A 71 5.04 -9.39 -3.37
CA LEU A 71 4.51 -10.62 -3.93
C LEU A 71 5.45 -11.74 -3.50
N PRO A 72 4.97 -12.83 -2.88
CA PRO A 72 5.85 -13.90 -2.45
C PRO A 72 6.67 -14.36 -3.65
N GLN A 73 7.98 -14.11 -3.62
CA GLN A 73 8.91 -14.75 -4.55
C GLN A 73 9.02 -16.20 -4.11
N HIS A 74 8.11 -17.03 -4.58
CA HIS A 74 8.33 -18.47 -4.61
C HIS A 74 9.25 -18.76 -5.79
N GLY A 75 10.49 -19.16 -5.46
CA GLY A 75 11.37 -19.87 -6.38
C GLY A 75 10.92 -21.29 -6.65
#